data_AF-A0A6G1FE02-F1
#
_entry.id   AF-A0A6G1FE02-F1
#
_cell.length_a   1.000
_cell.length_b   1.000
_cell.length_c   1.000
_cell.angle_alpha   90.00
_cell.angle_beta   90.00
_cell.angle_gamma   90.00
#
_symmetry.space_group_name_H-M   'P 1'
#
loop_
_entity.id
_entity.type
_entity.pdbx_description
1 polymer ?
#
loop_
_entity_poly.entity_id
_entity_poly.type
_entity_poly.pdbx_seq_one_letter_code
_entity_poly.pdbx_strand_id
1 'polypeptide(L)'
;MLAMAAGSALLLLVLCTASGMALAITDGLLPNGNFERGPAPSQLRGTQVLGAAAIPSWQTSGFVEYIPSGKKQGDMVLVVPEGSYAVRLGNEASIRQRLAGTTRGARYALTFSAARTCAQAERLNVSASGQSAVLPMQTMYSSNGWDSYAWAWVADADADVVDVVIHNPGVADDPACGPLIDSVAIRTLNPPRRTNKNLVKNGDFEEGPYIIPGTRWGVLIPSMVVDDHSPLPGWMVESLKAVKYIDSDHFAVPRGRRAVELLAGRESAIAQVIRTVPGRQYALSFTVGDASNGCRGSLMVEAYAGRESTKVAYESAGRGGAAKRAVLPFRAASVRTRVVFFSSFYSTRSEDMSSLCGPVLDDVAVVSVRARRPAVVKRG
;
A
#
# COMPACT_ATOMS: atom_id res chain seq x y z
N MET A 1 -16.50 -71.07 -32.40
CA MET A 1 -16.33 -71.28 -30.95
C MET A 1 -15.20 -70.36 -30.51
N LEU A 2 -15.52 -69.35 -29.67
CA LEU A 2 -14.65 -68.46 -28.87
C LEU A 2 -13.27 -68.06 -29.44
N ALA A 3 -13.09 -66.81 -29.88
CA ALA A 3 -12.61 -65.66 -29.08
C ALA A 3 -11.17 -65.80 -28.56
N MET A 4 -10.25 -64.90 -28.97
CA MET A 4 -9.63 -63.90 -28.09
C MET A 4 -8.66 -63.00 -28.86
N ALA A 5 -8.74 -61.71 -28.51
CA ALA A 5 -7.95 -60.60 -29.02
C ALA A 5 -6.59 -60.53 -28.33
N ALA A 6 -5.56 -60.06 -29.03
CA ALA A 6 -4.33 -59.56 -28.42
C ALA A 6 -4.26 -58.06 -28.69
N GLY A 7 -4.63 -57.27 -27.68
CA GLY A 7 -4.72 -55.82 -27.73
C GLY A 7 -3.35 -55.15 -27.73
N SER A 8 -3.20 -54.16 -28.61
CA SER A 8 -2.20 -53.10 -28.46
C SER A 8 -2.70 -52.12 -27.40
N ALA A 9 -2.16 -52.20 -26.18
CA ALA A 9 -2.37 -51.17 -25.17
C ALA A 9 -1.42 -50.00 -25.45
N LEU A 10 -1.90 -49.01 -26.22
CA LEU A 10 -1.27 -47.70 -26.30
C LEU A 10 -1.55 -46.97 -24.98
N LEU A 11 -0.56 -46.91 -24.10
CA LEU A 11 -0.63 -46.16 -22.86
C LEU A 11 -0.56 -44.66 -23.17
N LEU A 12 -1.73 -44.01 -23.34
CA LEU A 12 -1.83 -42.55 -23.36
C LEU A 12 -1.59 -42.03 -21.94
N LEU A 13 -0.34 -41.64 -21.65
CA LEU A 13 -0.03 -40.77 -20.52
C LEU A 13 -0.68 -39.41 -20.78
N VAL A 14 -1.87 -39.21 -20.24
CA VAL A 14 -2.45 -37.86 -20.08
C VAL A 14 -1.67 -37.19 -18.96
N LEU A 15 -0.58 -36.49 -19.31
CA LEU A 15 -0.05 -35.45 -18.43
C LEU A 15 -1.11 -34.35 -18.35
N CYS A 16 -1.97 -34.41 -17.33
CA CYS A 16 -2.75 -33.27 -16.89
C CYS A 16 -1.76 -32.22 -16.35
N THR A 17 -1.19 -31.41 -17.25
CA THR A 17 -0.65 -30.12 -16.84
C THR A 17 -1.83 -29.30 -16.36
N ALA A 18 -1.96 -29.13 -15.05
CA ALA A 18 -2.85 -28.12 -14.48
C ALA A 18 -2.29 -26.74 -14.84
N SER A 19 -2.46 -26.34 -16.10
CA SER A 19 -2.20 -24.99 -16.57
C SER A 19 -3.29 -24.11 -15.97
N GLY A 20 -3.01 -23.57 -14.77
CA GLY A 20 -3.88 -22.57 -14.15
C GLY A 20 -4.10 -21.42 -15.13
N MET A 21 -5.36 -21.10 -15.42
CA MET A 21 -5.71 -19.97 -16.26
C MET A 21 -5.10 -18.69 -15.69
N ALA A 22 -4.34 -17.97 -16.52
CA ALA A 22 -3.79 -16.68 -16.17
C ALA A 22 -4.80 -15.58 -16.52
N LEU A 23 -4.98 -14.61 -15.62
CA LEU A 23 -6.03 -13.57 -15.75
C LEU A 23 -5.41 -12.24 -16.15
N ALA A 24 -5.97 -11.57 -17.17
CA ALA A 24 -5.44 -10.30 -17.65
C ALA A 24 -5.43 -9.24 -16.53
N ILE A 25 -4.36 -8.47 -16.43
CA ILE A 25 -4.27 -7.37 -15.47
C ILE A 25 -5.14 -6.20 -15.94
N THR A 26 -6.12 -5.85 -15.11
CA THR A 26 -6.90 -4.62 -15.20
C THR A 26 -6.86 -3.93 -13.86
N ASP A 27 -6.67 -2.61 -13.85
CA ASP A 27 -6.66 -1.84 -12.61
C ASP A 27 -7.97 -2.04 -11.85
N GLY A 28 -7.87 -2.44 -10.58
CA GLY A 28 -9.01 -2.70 -9.73
C GLY A 28 -8.89 -3.97 -8.90
N LEU A 29 -10.04 -4.41 -8.38
CA LEU A 29 -10.13 -5.65 -7.63
C LEU A 29 -9.72 -6.82 -8.53
N LEU A 30 -8.83 -7.66 -8.01
CA LEU A 30 -8.48 -8.91 -8.69
C LEU A 30 -9.71 -9.81 -8.79
N PRO A 31 -9.78 -10.72 -9.78
CA PRO A 31 -10.86 -11.69 -9.88
C PRO A 31 -11.07 -12.44 -8.56
N ASN A 32 -12.26 -12.28 -7.97
CA ASN A 32 -12.60 -12.80 -6.64
C ASN A 32 -11.64 -12.36 -5.51
N GLY A 33 -11.03 -11.18 -5.63
CA GLY A 33 -10.09 -10.66 -4.63
C GLY A 33 -10.76 -10.24 -3.32
N ASN A 34 -12.08 -10.01 -3.33
CA ASN A 34 -12.92 -9.78 -2.15
C ASN A 34 -13.58 -11.07 -1.63
N PHE A 35 -13.23 -12.23 -2.19
CA PHE A 35 -13.67 -13.55 -1.74
C PHE A 35 -15.18 -13.80 -1.61
N GLU A 36 -16.04 -12.96 -2.18
CA GLU A 36 -17.51 -13.14 -2.09
C GLU A 36 -18.03 -14.36 -2.87
N ARG A 37 -17.21 -14.96 -3.74
CA ARG A 37 -17.49 -16.28 -4.33
C ARG A 37 -16.68 -17.33 -3.59
N GLY A 38 -17.38 -18.12 -2.76
CA GLY A 38 -16.76 -19.15 -1.93
C GLY A 38 -16.57 -20.51 -2.62
N PRO A 39 -15.85 -21.44 -1.94
CA PRO A 39 -15.75 -22.83 -2.36
C PRO A 39 -17.09 -23.57 -2.35
N ALA A 40 -17.16 -24.69 -3.08
CA ALA A 40 -18.30 -25.60 -2.95
C ALA A 40 -18.33 -26.21 -1.53
N PRO A 41 -19.52 -26.50 -0.95
CA PRO A 41 -19.62 -27.09 0.38
C PRO A 41 -18.84 -28.41 0.53
N SER A 42 -18.71 -29.19 -0.53
CA SER A 42 -17.94 -30.44 -0.56
C SER A 42 -16.42 -30.23 -0.46
N GLN A 43 -15.94 -29.01 -0.72
CA GLN A 43 -14.53 -28.62 -0.64
C GLN A 43 -14.21 -27.91 0.69
N LEU A 44 -15.16 -27.89 1.63
CA LEU A 44 -15.00 -27.31 2.95
C LEU A 44 -15.15 -28.38 4.04
N ARG A 45 -14.32 -28.27 5.09
CA ARG A 45 -14.54 -28.94 6.37
C ARG A 45 -14.73 -27.87 7.44
N GLY A 46 -15.99 -27.54 7.71
CA GLY A 46 -16.30 -26.33 8.48
C GLY A 46 -15.86 -25.09 7.69
N THR A 47 -14.92 -24.33 8.24
CA THR A 47 -14.29 -23.18 7.56
C THR A 47 -13.02 -23.56 6.80
N GLN A 48 -12.45 -24.76 7.03
CA GLN A 48 -11.21 -25.19 6.38
C GLN A 48 -11.42 -25.50 4.90
N VAL A 49 -10.55 -24.95 4.06
CA VAL A 49 -10.49 -25.21 2.61
C VAL A 49 -9.70 -26.48 2.33
N LEU A 50 -10.32 -27.45 1.65
CA LEU A 50 -9.72 -28.78 1.45
C LEU A 50 -8.93 -28.91 0.14
N GLY A 51 -9.27 -28.11 -0.88
CA GLY A 51 -8.66 -28.20 -2.21
C GLY A 51 -7.84 -26.97 -2.54
N ALA A 52 -6.67 -27.18 -3.16
CA ALA A 52 -5.78 -26.09 -3.58
C ALA A 52 -6.45 -25.10 -4.55
N ALA A 53 -7.42 -25.54 -5.36
CA ALA A 53 -8.16 -24.69 -6.29
C ALA A 53 -9.65 -24.52 -5.90
N ALA A 54 -9.97 -24.71 -4.60
CA ALA A 54 -11.35 -24.68 -4.13
C ALA A 54 -11.93 -23.26 -4.05
N ILE A 55 -11.09 -22.24 -3.77
CA ILE A 55 -11.52 -20.84 -3.84
C ILE A 55 -11.48 -20.40 -5.31
N PRO A 56 -12.60 -19.96 -5.90
CA PRO A 56 -12.61 -19.51 -7.29
C PRO A 56 -11.55 -18.43 -7.56
N SER A 57 -10.79 -18.59 -8.64
CA SER A 57 -9.71 -17.68 -9.08
C SER A 57 -8.45 -17.63 -8.19
N TRP A 58 -8.37 -18.42 -7.13
CA TRP A 58 -7.24 -18.44 -6.20
C TRP A 58 -6.72 -19.86 -5.98
N GLN A 59 -5.40 -20.00 -5.94
CA GLN A 59 -4.75 -21.20 -5.46
C GLN A 59 -4.37 -21.04 -3.99
N THR A 60 -4.63 -22.06 -3.19
CA THR A 60 -4.30 -22.11 -1.77
C THR A 60 -3.20 -23.14 -1.51
N SER A 61 -2.37 -22.88 -0.50
CA SER A 61 -1.40 -23.84 0.02
C SER A 61 -1.35 -23.73 1.54
N GLY A 62 -1.15 -24.86 2.23
CA GLY A 62 -1.16 -24.94 3.69
C GLY A 62 -2.57 -24.89 4.29
N PHE A 63 -2.66 -24.46 5.55
CA PHE A 63 -3.92 -24.38 6.28
C PHE A 63 -4.63 -23.06 5.97
N VAL A 64 -5.63 -23.12 5.09
CA VAL A 64 -6.43 -21.95 4.69
C VAL A 64 -7.87 -22.14 5.12
N GLU A 65 -8.48 -21.08 5.64
CA GLU A 65 -9.90 -21.06 5.97
C GLU A 65 -10.65 -19.99 5.20
N TYR A 66 -11.89 -20.33 4.85
CA TYR A 66 -12.87 -19.43 4.28
C TYR A 66 -13.84 -19.00 5.38
N ILE A 67 -13.74 -17.74 5.79
CA ILE A 67 -14.35 -17.21 7.02
C ILE A 67 -15.58 -16.36 6.67
N PRO A 68 -16.79 -16.76 7.10
CA PRO A 68 -17.96 -15.90 7.01
C PRO A 68 -17.94 -14.80 8.07
N SER A 69 -18.55 -13.66 7.75
CA SER A 69 -18.76 -12.56 8.70
C SER A 69 -19.50 -13.03 9.94
N GLY A 70 -19.08 -12.52 11.11
CA GLY A 70 -19.63 -12.90 12.41
C GLY A 70 -19.14 -14.24 12.96
N LYS A 71 -18.23 -14.94 12.26
CA LYS A 71 -17.60 -16.16 12.77
C LYS A 71 -16.88 -15.86 14.09
N LYS A 72 -17.02 -16.75 15.06
CA LYS A 72 -16.33 -16.66 16.36
C LYS A 72 -15.16 -17.65 16.45
N GLN A 73 -14.11 -17.22 17.12
CA GLN A 73 -13.02 -18.05 17.65
C GLN A 73 -12.98 -17.86 19.17
N GLY A 74 -13.45 -18.86 19.92
CA GLY A 74 -13.77 -18.67 21.34
C GLY A 74 -14.80 -17.54 21.50
N ASP A 75 -14.49 -16.57 22.36
CA ASP A 75 -15.33 -15.39 22.59
C ASP A 75 -15.08 -14.24 21.60
N MET A 76 -14.01 -14.33 20.79
CA MET A 76 -13.62 -13.29 19.84
C MET A 76 -14.38 -13.44 18.51
N VAL A 77 -14.93 -12.34 18.00
CA VAL A 77 -15.51 -12.27 16.66
C VAL A 77 -14.41 -11.96 15.65
N LEU A 78 -14.31 -12.78 14.61
CA LEU A 78 -13.45 -12.54 13.45
C LEU A 78 -14.12 -11.49 12.56
N VAL A 79 -13.51 -10.32 12.49
CA VAL A 79 -14.07 -9.19 11.74
C VAL A 79 -13.60 -9.26 10.29
N VAL A 80 -14.56 -9.44 9.39
CA VAL A 80 -14.33 -9.41 7.94
C VAL A 80 -14.21 -7.94 7.50
N PRO A 81 -13.10 -7.53 6.83
CA PRO A 81 -12.89 -6.15 6.41
C PRO A 81 -13.97 -5.57 5.50
N GLU A 82 -14.43 -6.34 4.51
CA GLU A 82 -15.43 -5.92 3.54
C GLU A 82 -16.40 -7.08 3.23
N GLY A 83 -17.68 -6.77 2.99
CA GLY A 83 -18.63 -7.78 2.52
C GLY A 83 -18.93 -8.87 3.55
N SER A 84 -19.00 -10.11 3.08
CA SER A 84 -19.50 -11.25 3.84
C SER A 84 -18.44 -12.31 4.11
N TYR A 85 -17.33 -12.33 3.37
CA TYR A 85 -16.34 -13.39 3.45
C TYR A 85 -14.91 -12.88 3.33
N ALA A 86 -13.99 -13.53 4.05
CA ALA A 86 -12.56 -13.32 3.91
C ALA A 86 -11.82 -14.66 3.99
N VAL A 87 -10.52 -14.63 3.64
CA VAL A 87 -9.66 -15.81 3.73
C VAL A 87 -8.71 -15.65 4.90
N ARG A 88 -8.65 -16.63 5.80
CA ARG A 88 -7.64 -16.67 6.85
C ARG A 88 -6.47 -17.56 6.45
N LEU A 89 -5.26 -17.05 6.62
CA LEU A 89 -4.02 -17.78 6.39
C LEU A 89 -3.46 -18.28 7.73
N GLY A 90 -3.52 -19.59 7.97
CA GLY A 90 -2.85 -20.23 9.10
C GLY A 90 -1.33 -20.28 8.93
N ASN A 91 -0.66 -21.11 9.74
CA ASN A 91 0.79 -21.25 9.69
C ASN A 91 1.29 -21.68 8.31
N GLU A 92 2.30 -20.97 7.79
CA GLU A 92 2.90 -21.21 6.47
C GLU A 92 1.91 -21.26 5.29
N ALA A 93 0.69 -20.75 5.50
CA ALA A 93 -0.36 -20.80 4.50
C ALA A 93 -0.23 -19.63 3.51
N SER A 94 -0.67 -19.86 2.28
CA SER A 94 -0.66 -18.82 1.25
C SER A 94 -1.85 -18.90 0.32
N ILE A 95 -2.17 -17.75 -0.27
CA ILE A 95 -3.03 -17.61 -1.44
C ILE A 95 -2.21 -17.07 -2.61
N ARG A 96 -2.51 -17.57 -3.80
CA ARG A 96 -1.84 -17.21 -5.05
C ARG A 96 -2.86 -16.94 -6.13
N GLN A 97 -2.64 -15.89 -6.91
CA GLN A 97 -3.33 -15.70 -8.18
C GLN A 97 -2.34 -15.53 -9.32
N ARG A 98 -2.60 -16.20 -10.43
CA ARG A 98 -1.81 -16.11 -11.65
C ARG A 98 -2.38 -15.04 -12.57
N LEU A 99 -1.58 -14.03 -12.87
CA LEU A 99 -1.95 -12.89 -13.71
C LEU A 99 -1.19 -12.95 -15.04
N ALA A 100 -1.86 -12.58 -16.13
CA ALA A 100 -1.32 -12.46 -17.48
C ALA A 100 -1.30 -11.00 -17.94
N GLY A 101 -0.48 -10.70 -18.95
CA GLY A 101 -0.42 -9.39 -19.57
C GLY A 101 0.43 -8.40 -18.77
N THR A 102 1.43 -8.88 -18.04
CA THR A 102 2.42 -7.99 -17.44
C THR A 102 3.22 -7.28 -18.52
N THR A 103 3.31 -5.96 -18.43
CA THR A 103 4.09 -5.15 -19.36
C THR A 103 5.52 -5.03 -18.84
N ARG A 104 6.50 -5.39 -19.68
CA ARG A 104 7.94 -5.30 -19.37
C ARG A 104 8.32 -3.96 -18.75
N GLY A 105 8.90 -3.99 -17.55
CA GLY A 105 9.38 -2.80 -16.84
C GLY A 105 8.27 -1.88 -16.30
N ALA A 106 7.00 -2.24 -16.49
CA ALA A 106 5.90 -1.57 -15.82
C ALA A 106 5.94 -1.86 -14.32
N ARG A 107 5.50 -0.90 -13.54
CA ARG A 107 5.40 -1.03 -12.09
C ARG A 107 3.95 -1.33 -11.74
N TYR A 108 3.74 -2.25 -10.82
CA TYR A 108 2.43 -2.62 -10.31
C TYR A 108 2.39 -2.42 -8.81
N ALA A 109 1.23 -2.04 -8.28
CA ALA A 109 0.96 -1.98 -6.85
C ALA A 109 -0.16 -2.97 -6.51
N LEU A 110 0.09 -3.84 -5.53
CA LEU A 110 -0.90 -4.68 -4.89
C LEU A 110 -1.48 -3.90 -3.73
N THR A 111 -2.78 -3.96 -3.54
CA THR A 111 -3.48 -3.45 -2.36
C THR A 111 -4.36 -4.54 -1.80
N PHE A 112 -4.36 -4.76 -0.49
CA PHE A 112 -5.23 -5.73 0.14
C PHE A 112 -5.53 -5.31 1.57
N SER A 113 -6.70 -5.71 2.06
CA SER A 113 -7.09 -5.53 3.46
C SER A 113 -6.60 -6.71 4.27
N ALA A 114 -6.08 -6.42 5.46
CA ALA A 114 -5.68 -7.46 6.39
C ALA A 114 -6.11 -7.14 7.82
N ALA A 115 -6.73 -8.13 8.47
CA ALA A 115 -7.16 -8.06 9.86
C ALA A 115 -6.37 -9.06 10.70
N ARG A 116 -5.98 -8.65 11.90
CA ARG A 116 -5.31 -9.55 12.84
C ARG A 116 -6.33 -10.45 13.50
N THR A 117 -6.05 -11.74 13.55
CA THR A 117 -6.88 -12.67 14.33
C THR A 117 -6.17 -13.19 15.56
N CYS A 118 -4.88 -12.83 15.75
CA CYS A 118 -4.09 -13.30 16.86
C CYS A 118 -3.32 -12.19 17.57
N ALA A 119 -3.00 -12.44 18.84
CA ALA A 119 -2.30 -11.50 19.71
C ALA A 119 -0.84 -11.24 19.29
N GLN A 120 -0.25 -12.08 18.44
CA GLN A 120 1.16 -11.98 18.05
C GLN A 120 1.44 -10.94 16.97
N ALA A 121 2.72 -10.60 16.82
CA ALA A 121 3.26 -9.74 15.77
C ALA A 121 3.16 -10.42 14.40
N GLU A 122 1.98 -10.38 13.79
CA GLU A 122 1.75 -10.91 12.45
C GLU A 122 2.64 -10.20 11.41
N ARG A 123 3.12 -11.00 10.45
CA ARG A 123 3.90 -10.55 9.29
C ARG A 123 3.31 -11.21 8.07
N LEU A 124 3.24 -10.48 6.97
CA LEU A 124 2.86 -11.04 5.68
C LEU A 124 4.02 -10.93 4.71
N ASN A 125 4.31 -12.02 4.02
CA ASN A 125 5.19 -12.00 2.87
C ASN A 125 4.34 -11.82 1.61
N VAL A 126 4.63 -10.79 0.84
CA VAL A 126 4.03 -10.55 -0.47
C VAL A 126 5.09 -10.73 -1.53
N SER A 127 4.77 -11.45 -2.60
CA SER A 127 5.72 -11.66 -3.68
C SER A 127 5.07 -11.69 -5.05
N ALA A 128 5.82 -11.22 -6.03
CA ALA A 128 5.45 -11.18 -7.44
C ALA A 128 6.72 -10.97 -8.27
N SER A 129 6.81 -11.61 -9.42
CA SER A 129 7.89 -11.39 -10.40
C SER A 129 9.30 -11.53 -9.80
N GLY A 130 9.51 -12.53 -8.95
CA GLY A 130 10.78 -12.79 -8.27
C GLY A 130 11.15 -11.77 -7.17
N GLN A 131 10.33 -10.76 -6.94
CA GLN A 131 10.48 -9.78 -5.86
C GLN A 131 9.56 -10.14 -4.69
N SER A 132 9.97 -9.78 -3.48
CA SER A 132 9.18 -10.00 -2.27
C SER A 132 9.44 -8.94 -1.22
N ALA A 133 8.43 -8.67 -0.40
CA ALA A 133 8.55 -7.82 0.78
C ALA A 133 7.83 -8.43 1.98
N VAL A 134 8.34 -8.13 3.18
CA VAL A 134 7.69 -8.47 4.44
C VAL A 134 6.96 -7.24 4.96
N LEU A 135 5.64 -7.32 5.06
CA LEU A 135 4.77 -6.28 5.58
C LEU A 135 4.51 -6.55 7.06
N PRO A 136 5.07 -5.74 7.99
CA PRO A 136 4.83 -5.91 9.40
C PRO A 136 3.42 -5.43 9.75
N MET A 137 2.59 -6.31 10.31
CA MET A 137 1.24 -5.99 10.80
C MET A 137 1.23 -5.71 12.31
N GLN A 138 2.38 -5.30 12.86
CA GLN A 138 2.53 -5.09 14.30
C GLN A 138 1.76 -3.88 14.82
N THR A 139 1.67 -2.82 14.02
CA THR A 139 0.99 -1.58 14.40
C THR A 139 -0.41 -1.59 13.78
N MET A 140 -1.42 -1.56 14.64
CA MET A 140 -2.79 -1.28 14.23
C MET A 140 -2.93 0.23 14.06
N TYR A 141 -3.27 0.70 12.86
CA TYR A 141 -3.49 2.12 12.61
C TYR A 141 -4.96 2.51 12.79
N SER A 142 -5.85 1.52 12.69
CA SER A 142 -7.29 1.67 12.92
C SER A 142 -7.77 0.87 14.13
N SER A 143 -8.76 1.43 14.83
CA SER A 143 -9.54 0.76 15.88
C SER A 143 -10.52 -0.30 15.34
N ASN A 144 -10.74 -0.34 14.02
CA ASN A 144 -11.66 -1.28 13.38
C ASN A 144 -11.16 -2.74 13.40
N GLY A 145 -9.86 -2.96 13.64
CA GLY A 145 -9.27 -4.31 13.66
C GLY A 145 -8.66 -4.76 12.34
N TRP A 146 -8.73 -3.94 11.29
CA TRP A 146 -8.06 -4.15 10.00
C TRP A 146 -7.58 -2.84 9.40
N ASP A 147 -6.66 -2.94 8.43
CA ASP A 147 -6.20 -1.85 7.59
C ASP A 147 -5.96 -2.37 6.16
N SER A 148 -5.99 -1.50 5.15
CA SER A 148 -5.52 -1.83 3.80
C SER A 148 -4.04 -1.49 3.65
N TYR A 149 -3.27 -2.39 3.06
CA TYR A 149 -1.83 -2.26 2.85
C TYR A 149 -1.51 -2.26 1.36
N ALA A 150 -0.47 -1.54 0.97
CA ALA A 150 0.07 -1.59 -0.38
C ALA A 150 1.54 -1.98 -0.44
N TRP A 151 1.87 -2.72 -1.49
CA TRP A 151 3.23 -3.09 -1.88
C TRP A 151 3.37 -3.00 -3.40
N ALA A 152 4.57 -2.70 -3.91
CA ALA A 152 4.77 -2.54 -5.34
C ALA A 152 6.00 -3.32 -5.84
N TRP A 153 5.94 -3.74 -7.10
CA TRP A 153 7.00 -4.45 -7.78
C TRP A 153 7.12 -3.97 -9.23
N VAL A 154 8.22 -4.31 -9.88
CA VAL A 154 8.41 -4.09 -11.32
C VAL A 154 8.33 -5.42 -12.05
N ALA A 155 7.55 -5.50 -13.12
CA ALA A 155 7.47 -6.72 -13.92
C ALA A 155 8.82 -7.01 -14.61
N ASP A 156 9.28 -8.25 -14.48
CA ASP A 156 10.48 -8.75 -15.14
C ASP A 156 10.35 -8.64 -16.67
N ALA A 157 11.49 -8.49 -17.33
CA ALA A 157 11.58 -8.28 -18.76
C ALA A 157 11.04 -9.45 -19.59
N ASP A 158 11.07 -10.67 -19.03
CA ASP A 158 10.76 -11.91 -19.74
C ASP A 158 9.47 -12.58 -19.24
N ALA A 159 8.73 -11.96 -18.30
CA ALA A 159 7.51 -12.50 -17.74
C ALA A 159 6.26 -11.80 -18.33
N ASP A 160 5.48 -12.52 -19.14
CA ASP A 160 4.10 -12.15 -19.53
C ASP A 160 3.07 -12.64 -18.50
N VAL A 161 3.49 -13.59 -17.65
CA VAL A 161 2.67 -14.17 -16.59
C VAL A 161 3.41 -14.03 -15.26
N VAL A 162 2.69 -13.59 -14.23
CA VAL A 162 3.20 -13.44 -12.87
C VAL A 162 2.28 -14.12 -11.88
N ASP A 163 2.86 -14.86 -10.93
CA ASP A 163 2.14 -15.33 -9.75
C ASP A 163 2.27 -14.24 -8.66
N VAL A 164 1.15 -13.68 -8.23
CA VAL A 164 1.07 -12.83 -7.03
C VAL A 164 0.71 -13.72 -5.85
N VAL A 165 1.52 -13.66 -4.78
CA VAL A 165 1.37 -14.51 -3.59
C VAL A 165 1.31 -13.66 -2.34
N ILE A 166 0.33 -13.93 -1.48
CA ILE A 166 0.26 -13.46 -0.10
C ILE A 166 0.45 -14.68 0.80
N HIS A 167 1.50 -14.66 1.62
CA HIS A 167 1.93 -15.78 2.44
C HIS A 167 2.07 -15.34 3.90
N ASN A 168 1.56 -16.15 4.81
CA ASN A 168 1.80 -16.02 6.24
C ASN A 168 3.00 -16.91 6.62
N PRO A 169 4.21 -16.36 6.82
CA PRO A 169 5.38 -17.11 7.30
C PRO A 169 5.36 -17.35 8.82
N GLY A 170 4.27 -16.98 9.51
CA GLY A 170 4.13 -17.15 10.93
C GLY A 170 4.00 -18.62 11.32
N VAL A 171 4.57 -18.97 12.47
CA VAL A 171 4.38 -20.25 13.13
C VAL A 171 3.88 -19.97 14.55
N ALA A 172 2.60 -20.18 14.77
CA ALA A 172 1.94 -20.08 16.08
C ALA A 172 1.54 -21.48 16.60
N ASP A 173 1.26 -21.58 17.90
CA ASP A 173 0.83 -22.85 18.52
C ASP A 173 -0.51 -23.34 17.94
N ASP A 174 -1.44 -22.42 17.67
CA ASP A 174 -2.66 -22.70 16.91
C ASP A 174 -2.35 -22.63 15.41
N PRO A 175 -2.41 -23.74 14.65
CA PRO A 175 -2.12 -23.74 13.22
C PRO A 175 -3.07 -22.88 12.38
N ALA A 176 -4.26 -22.57 12.89
CA ALA A 176 -5.26 -21.73 12.23
C ALA A 176 -5.02 -20.22 12.48
N CYS A 177 -4.10 -19.89 13.37
CA CYS A 177 -3.79 -18.52 13.74
C CYS A 177 -3.05 -17.77 12.62
N GLY A 178 -3.57 -16.62 12.24
CA GLY A 178 -2.94 -15.72 11.29
C GLY A 178 -3.89 -14.69 10.68
N PRO A 179 -3.40 -13.86 9.75
CA PRO A 179 -4.18 -12.74 9.25
C PRO A 179 -5.37 -13.21 8.40
N LEU A 180 -6.50 -12.49 8.54
CA LEU A 180 -7.57 -12.48 7.56
C LEU A 180 -7.17 -11.55 6.42
N ILE A 181 -7.32 -12.02 5.19
CA ILE A 181 -7.04 -11.30 3.96
C ILE A 181 -8.34 -11.10 3.20
N ASP A 182 -8.52 -9.89 2.70
CA ASP A 182 -9.69 -9.48 1.94
C ASP A 182 -9.36 -8.37 0.93
N SER A 183 -10.28 -8.08 0.03
CA SER A 183 -10.24 -6.98 -0.94
C SER A 183 -8.89 -6.84 -1.66
N VAL A 184 -8.40 -7.91 -2.29
CA VAL A 184 -7.13 -7.87 -3.04
C VAL A 184 -7.32 -7.21 -4.41
N ALA A 185 -6.60 -6.13 -4.64
CA ALA A 185 -6.65 -5.29 -5.83
C ALA A 185 -5.25 -5.02 -6.40
N ILE A 186 -5.17 -4.73 -7.68
CA ILE A 186 -3.93 -4.37 -8.38
C ILE A 186 -4.13 -3.05 -9.14
N ARG A 187 -3.06 -2.26 -9.25
CA ARG A 187 -3.00 -1.12 -10.18
C ARG A 187 -1.66 -1.06 -10.88
N THR A 188 -1.70 -0.79 -12.18
CA THR A 188 -0.53 -0.41 -12.97
C THR A 188 -0.16 1.02 -12.62
N LEU A 189 1.03 1.20 -12.05
CA LEU A 189 1.55 2.51 -11.70
C LEU A 189 2.21 3.16 -12.93
N ASN A 190 1.95 4.45 -13.08
CA ASN A 190 2.54 5.29 -14.12
C ASN A 190 3.48 6.35 -13.51
N PRO A 191 4.69 5.99 -13.03
CA PRO A 191 5.61 6.92 -12.38
C PRO A 191 5.86 8.19 -13.20
N PRO A 192 5.59 9.39 -12.66
CA PRO A 192 5.82 10.62 -13.38
C PRO A 192 7.28 10.78 -13.86
N ARG A 193 7.43 11.22 -15.11
CA ARG A 193 8.74 11.57 -15.67
C ARG A 193 9.25 12.87 -15.05
N ARG A 194 10.58 13.03 -15.00
CA ARG A 194 11.17 14.28 -14.49
C ARG A 194 10.83 15.41 -15.45
N THR A 195 10.45 16.54 -14.88
CA THR A 195 10.18 17.77 -15.64
C THR A 195 11.16 18.86 -15.23
N ASN A 196 11.21 19.93 -16.02
CA ASN A 196 11.93 21.16 -15.67
C ASN A 196 11.07 22.15 -14.85
N LYS A 197 9.79 21.85 -14.62
CA LYS A 197 8.85 22.71 -13.89
C LYS A 197 8.87 22.43 -12.39
N ASN A 198 8.84 21.15 -12.02
CA ASN A 198 8.95 20.69 -10.63
C ASN A 198 10.04 19.62 -10.56
N LEU A 199 11.01 19.80 -9.67
CA LEU A 199 12.09 18.82 -9.48
C LEU A 199 11.66 17.58 -8.69
N VAL A 200 10.56 17.70 -7.94
CA VAL A 200 9.88 16.60 -7.25
C VAL A 200 9.00 15.87 -8.26
N LYS A 201 9.01 14.55 -8.22
CA LYS A 201 8.05 13.69 -8.92
C LYS A 201 6.84 13.43 -8.02
N ASN A 202 5.66 13.37 -8.63
CA ASN A 202 4.42 13.00 -7.95
C ASN A 202 4.19 13.81 -6.67
N GLY A 203 4.43 15.12 -6.73
CA GLY A 203 4.33 16.01 -5.57
C GLY A 203 2.89 16.33 -5.18
N ASP A 204 1.96 16.13 -6.11
CA ASP A 204 0.51 16.19 -5.96
C ASP A 204 -0.09 14.82 -5.60
N PHE A 205 0.73 13.77 -5.48
CA PHE A 205 0.32 12.42 -5.06
C PHE A 205 -0.81 11.76 -5.87
N GLU A 206 -1.15 12.28 -7.06
CA GLU A 206 -2.24 11.74 -7.91
C GLU A 206 -1.94 10.33 -8.47
N GLU A 207 -0.68 9.92 -8.43
CA GLU A 207 -0.25 8.55 -8.76
C GLU A 207 0.09 7.76 -7.49
N GLY A 208 -0.55 6.61 -7.29
CA GLY A 208 -0.40 5.80 -6.08
C GLY A 208 -1.17 4.48 -6.16
N PRO A 209 -1.23 3.70 -5.07
CA PRO A 209 -1.91 2.41 -5.06
C PRO A 209 -3.41 2.53 -5.37
N TYR A 210 -4.05 1.40 -5.66
CA TYR A 210 -5.49 1.36 -5.86
C TYR A 210 -6.20 1.60 -4.54
N ILE A 211 -7.14 2.54 -4.49
CA ILE A 211 -8.06 2.66 -3.35
C ILE A 211 -9.37 2.00 -3.78
N ILE A 212 -9.80 1.02 -3.00
CA ILE A 212 -10.97 0.22 -3.31
C ILE A 212 -12.21 1.09 -3.10
N PRO A 213 -13.09 1.22 -4.12
CA PRO A 213 -14.25 2.10 -4.02
C PRO A 213 -15.12 1.79 -2.79
N GLY A 214 -15.57 2.83 -2.09
CA GLY A 214 -16.41 2.71 -0.90
C GLY A 214 -15.65 2.46 0.42
N THR A 215 -14.33 2.23 0.37
CA THR A 215 -13.51 2.09 1.58
C THR A 215 -13.18 3.46 2.19
N ARG A 216 -13.32 3.60 3.51
CA ARG A 216 -13.22 4.89 4.23
C ARG A 216 -11.98 5.03 5.11
N TRP A 217 -10.96 4.20 4.88
CA TRP A 217 -9.78 4.10 5.75
C TRP A 217 -8.46 4.39 5.01
N GLY A 218 -8.50 4.62 3.70
CA GLY A 218 -7.31 4.85 2.88
C GLY A 218 -6.44 3.60 2.76
N VAL A 219 -5.21 3.77 2.29
CA VAL A 219 -4.27 2.65 2.08
C VAL A 219 -2.95 2.96 2.76
N LEU A 220 -2.52 2.10 3.67
CA LEU A 220 -1.23 2.18 4.33
C LEU A 220 -0.13 1.80 3.34
N ILE A 221 0.91 2.62 3.30
CA ILE A 221 2.15 2.35 2.60
C ILE A 221 3.23 2.14 3.66
N PRO A 222 3.60 0.87 3.95
CA PRO A 222 4.59 0.55 4.97
C PRO A 222 5.98 1.08 4.64
N SER A 223 6.84 1.03 5.64
CA SER A 223 8.25 1.38 5.50
C SER A 223 8.96 0.50 4.49
N MET A 224 9.84 1.11 3.71
CA MET A 224 10.61 0.44 2.67
C MET A 224 12.10 0.42 2.98
N VAL A 225 12.50 0.28 4.25
CA VAL A 225 13.93 0.19 4.63
C VAL A 225 14.66 -0.95 3.88
N VAL A 226 13.93 -1.88 3.27
CA VAL A 226 14.44 -3.07 2.57
C VAL A 226 13.99 -3.17 1.09
N ASP A 227 13.07 -2.32 0.61
CA ASP A 227 12.47 -2.46 -0.74
C ASP A 227 12.82 -1.28 -1.67
N ASP A 228 13.10 -1.59 -2.93
CA ASP A 228 13.45 -0.63 -3.98
C ASP A 228 12.23 0.04 -4.63
N HIS A 229 11.01 -0.49 -4.42
CA HIS A 229 9.81 -0.10 -5.17
C HIS A 229 8.65 0.40 -4.31
N SER A 230 8.53 1.73 -4.23
CA SER A 230 7.37 2.39 -3.60
C SER A 230 6.08 2.23 -4.37
N PRO A 231 4.97 1.86 -3.68
CA PRO A 231 3.61 2.09 -4.15
C PRO A 231 3.28 3.57 -4.36
N LEU A 232 4.09 4.49 -3.81
CA LEU A 232 3.99 5.93 -4.03
C LEU A 232 5.14 6.39 -4.95
N PRO A 233 4.94 6.45 -6.29
CA PRO A 233 6.04 6.69 -7.22
C PRO A 233 6.84 7.95 -6.93
N GLY A 234 8.16 7.80 -6.82
CA GLY A 234 9.09 8.91 -6.55
C GLY A 234 9.34 9.19 -5.07
N TRP A 235 8.56 8.59 -4.16
CA TRP A 235 8.67 8.80 -2.73
C TRP A 235 9.07 7.53 -1.99
N MET A 236 10.01 7.65 -1.06
CA MET A 236 10.41 6.59 -0.14
C MET A 236 9.67 6.80 1.18
N VAL A 237 9.14 5.73 1.77
CA VAL A 237 8.66 5.72 3.15
C VAL A 237 9.80 5.21 4.01
N GLU A 238 10.41 6.08 4.81
CA GLU A 238 11.74 5.83 5.39
C GLU A 238 11.73 5.51 6.88
N SER A 239 10.65 5.87 7.56
CA SER A 239 10.53 5.64 9.00
C SER A 239 9.81 4.32 9.29
N LEU A 240 9.89 3.84 10.53
CA LEU A 240 9.39 2.52 10.96
C LEU A 240 7.87 2.33 10.76
N LYS A 241 7.10 3.42 10.71
CA LYS A 241 5.65 3.40 10.57
C LYS A 241 5.22 3.81 9.18
N ALA A 242 4.06 3.31 8.77
CA ALA A 242 3.45 3.59 7.50
C ALA A 242 3.01 5.05 7.38
N VAL A 243 2.79 5.46 6.13
CA VAL A 243 2.00 6.64 5.78
C VAL A 243 0.68 6.18 5.18
N LYS A 244 -0.34 7.04 5.20
CA LYS A 244 -1.63 6.72 4.58
C LYS A 244 -1.76 7.45 3.25
N TYR A 245 -2.07 6.72 2.20
CA TYR A 245 -2.56 7.27 0.95
C TYR A 245 -4.09 7.43 1.02
N ILE A 246 -4.60 8.62 0.74
CA ILE A 246 -6.02 8.97 0.90
C ILE A 246 -6.61 9.56 -0.37
N ASP A 247 -7.95 9.55 -0.46
CA ASP A 247 -8.71 10.14 -1.55
C ASP A 247 -9.69 11.23 -1.13
N SER A 248 -10.06 12.07 -2.10
CA SER A 248 -11.09 13.10 -1.96
C SER A 248 -12.51 12.56 -1.76
N ASP A 249 -12.75 11.29 -2.08
CA ASP A 249 -14.09 10.70 -2.02
C ASP A 249 -14.51 10.44 -0.56
N HIS A 250 -13.52 10.21 0.31
CA HIS A 250 -13.75 9.92 1.73
C HIS A 250 -13.01 10.86 2.70
N PHE A 251 -12.02 11.60 2.22
CA PHE A 251 -11.20 12.49 3.04
C PHE A 251 -11.12 13.89 2.45
N ALA A 252 -10.81 14.87 3.31
CA ALA A 252 -10.38 16.18 2.83
C ALA A 252 -8.94 16.07 2.28
N VAL A 253 -8.77 16.46 1.02
CA VAL A 253 -7.46 16.56 0.37
C VAL A 253 -7.18 18.03 0.02
N PRO A 254 -5.97 18.57 0.27
CA PRO A 254 -5.66 19.96 -0.02
C PRO A 254 -5.85 20.35 -1.48
N ARG A 255 -5.49 19.47 -2.42
CA ARG A 255 -5.60 19.68 -3.85
C ARG A 255 -5.89 18.35 -4.55
N GLY A 256 -6.51 18.43 -5.74
CA GLY A 256 -6.70 17.25 -6.58
C GLY A 256 -7.63 16.21 -5.96
N ARG A 257 -7.28 14.93 -6.10
CA ARG A 257 -8.05 13.78 -5.63
C ARG A 257 -7.29 12.91 -4.65
N ARG A 258 -6.00 13.15 -4.42
CA ARG A 258 -5.13 12.27 -3.64
C ARG A 258 -4.16 13.08 -2.78
N ALA A 259 -3.81 12.52 -1.62
CA ALA A 259 -2.83 13.12 -0.72
C ALA A 259 -2.21 12.04 0.19
N VAL A 260 -1.26 12.45 1.04
CA VAL A 260 -0.63 11.57 2.03
C VAL A 260 -0.87 12.09 3.45
N GLU A 261 -1.38 11.24 4.34
CA GLU A 261 -1.49 11.50 5.78
C GLU A 261 -0.28 10.89 6.54
N LEU A 262 0.34 11.66 7.44
CA LEU A 262 1.50 11.25 8.24
C LEU A 262 1.03 10.81 9.65
N LEU A 263 0.92 9.51 9.90
CA LEU A 263 0.11 8.95 11.00
C LEU A 263 0.77 8.85 12.38
N ALA A 264 2.11 8.80 12.46
CA ALA A 264 2.80 8.32 13.66
C ALA A 264 3.95 9.23 14.11
N GLY A 265 3.72 10.54 14.10
CA GLY A 265 4.75 11.52 14.46
C GLY A 265 6.05 11.30 13.66
N ARG A 266 7.18 11.36 14.37
CA ARG A 266 8.52 11.26 13.76
C ARG A 266 8.83 9.88 13.20
N GLU A 267 8.02 8.88 13.51
CA GLU A 267 8.16 7.52 12.99
C GLU A 267 7.41 7.30 11.67
N SER A 268 6.81 8.34 11.10
CA SER A 268 6.17 8.32 9.78
C SER A 268 6.77 9.44 8.92
N ALA A 269 7.61 9.08 7.95
CA ALA A 269 8.31 10.04 7.10
C ALA A 269 8.34 9.58 5.64
N ILE A 270 8.17 10.54 4.74
CA ILE A 270 8.44 10.36 3.32
C ILE A 270 9.62 11.21 2.86
N ALA A 271 10.38 10.70 1.89
CA ALA A 271 11.47 11.44 1.30
C ALA A 271 11.62 11.21 -0.20
N GLN A 272 12.27 12.16 -0.86
CA GLN A 272 12.69 12.05 -2.26
C GLN A 272 14.06 12.67 -2.45
N VAL A 273 14.90 12.05 -3.29
CA VAL A 273 16.18 12.63 -3.71
C VAL A 273 16.03 13.29 -5.07
N ILE A 274 16.09 14.61 -5.09
CA ILE A 274 15.96 15.44 -6.30
C ILE A 274 17.34 15.84 -6.86
N ARG A 275 17.41 16.06 -8.18
CA ARG A 275 18.64 16.56 -8.83
C ARG A 275 18.68 18.08 -8.73
N THR A 276 19.77 18.61 -8.21
CA THR A 276 20.00 20.05 -7.99
C THR A 276 21.37 20.46 -8.52
N VAL A 277 21.69 21.74 -8.43
CA VAL A 277 22.97 22.32 -8.88
C VAL A 277 23.61 23.02 -7.67
N PRO A 278 24.83 22.65 -7.26
CA PRO A 278 25.51 23.28 -6.13
C PRO A 278 25.53 24.80 -6.22
N GLY A 279 25.28 25.49 -5.11
CA GLY A 279 25.26 26.96 -5.01
C GLY A 279 24.01 27.65 -5.58
N ARG A 280 23.15 26.93 -6.33
CA ARG A 280 21.90 27.49 -6.85
C ARG A 280 20.82 27.56 -5.77
N GLN A 281 20.00 28.60 -5.84
CA GLN A 281 18.85 28.78 -4.94
C GLN A 281 17.59 28.08 -5.50
N TYR A 282 16.85 27.49 -4.58
CA TYR A 282 15.59 26.80 -4.81
C TYR A 282 14.58 27.19 -3.75
N ALA A 283 13.31 26.93 -4.03
CA ALA A 283 12.22 27.01 -3.05
C ALA A 283 11.46 25.69 -3.07
N LEU A 284 11.37 25.05 -1.90
CA LEU A 284 10.46 23.95 -1.63
C LEU A 284 9.12 24.54 -1.16
N SER A 285 8.02 24.25 -1.83
CA SER A 285 6.67 24.58 -1.39
C SER A 285 5.82 23.35 -1.22
N PHE A 286 4.85 23.40 -0.32
CA PHE A 286 3.93 22.30 -0.03
C PHE A 286 2.69 22.85 0.70
N THR A 287 1.63 22.04 0.76
CA THR A 287 0.42 22.33 1.53
C THR A 287 0.22 21.32 2.65
N VAL A 288 -0.27 21.84 3.79
CA VAL A 288 -0.59 21.06 4.98
C VAL A 288 -2.06 21.23 5.31
N GLY A 289 -2.76 20.15 5.64
CA GLY A 289 -4.16 20.16 6.07
C GLY A 289 -4.48 19.05 7.07
N ASP A 290 -5.77 18.81 7.28
CA ASP A 290 -6.30 17.64 7.99
C ASP A 290 -7.26 16.86 7.09
N ALA A 291 -7.38 15.55 7.32
CA ALA A 291 -8.08 14.63 6.44
C ALA A 291 -9.61 14.60 6.64
N SER A 292 -10.19 15.46 7.49
CA SER A 292 -11.61 15.38 7.89
C SER A 292 -12.01 14.04 8.53
N ASN A 293 -11.08 13.39 9.22
CA ASN A 293 -11.27 12.07 9.84
C ASN A 293 -11.40 12.14 11.38
N GLY A 294 -11.68 13.32 11.95
CA GLY A 294 -11.77 13.52 13.39
C GLY A 294 -10.42 13.65 14.11
N CYS A 295 -9.30 13.81 13.39
CA CYS A 295 -8.00 14.11 13.98
C CYS A 295 -7.96 15.57 14.49
N ARG A 296 -8.30 15.82 15.76
CA ARG A 296 -8.33 17.18 16.33
C ARG A 296 -7.07 17.51 17.11
N GLY A 297 -6.76 18.81 17.16
CA GLY A 297 -5.65 19.36 17.93
C GLY A 297 -4.55 19.93 17.05
N SER A 298 -3.42 20.24 17.69
CA SER A 298 -2.28 20.85 17.01
C SER A 298 -1.51 19.79 16.23
N LEU A 299 -1.51 19.91 14.90
CA LEU A 299 -0.73 19.11 13.98
C LEU A 299 0.48 19.92 13.51
N MET A 300 1.55 19.23 13.09
CA MET A 300 2.74 19.91 12.58
C MET A 300 3.51 19.03 11.62
N VAL A 301 3.83 19.59 10.44
CA VAL A 301 4.74 19.00 9.48
C VAL A 301 6.11 19.64 9.62
N GLU A 302 7.15 18.84 9.80
CA GLU A 302 8.54 19.28 9.60
C GLU A 302 8.99 18.90 8.19
N ALA A 303 9.53 19.87 7.47
CA ALA A 303 10.03 19.70 6.12
C ALA A 303 11.51 20.06 6.06
N TYR A 304 12.30 19.22 5.40
CA TYR A 304 13.74 19.41 5.21
C TYR A 304 14.08 19.47 3.73
N ALA A 305 15.05 20.32 3.37
CA ALA A 305 15.67 20.37 2.06
C ALA A 305 17.20 20.47 2.23
N GLY A 306 17.89 19.32 2.23
CA GLY A 306 19.30 19.27 2.59
C GLY A 306 19.52 19.65 4.06
N ARG A 307 20.16 20.80 4.31
CA ARG A 307 20.42 21.30 5.67
C ARG A 307 19.37 22.28 6.19
N GLU A 308 18.53 22.79 5.31
CA GLU A 308 17.49 23.75 5.67
C GLU A 308 16.24 23.01 6.11
N SER A 309 15.49 23.60 7.04
CA SER A 309 14.25 23.03 7.57
C SER A 309 13.22 24.09 7.91
N THR A 310 11.95 23.71 7.88
CA THR A 310 10.85 24.52 8.42
C THR A 310 9.84 23.65 9.15
N LYS A 311 9.10 24.25 10.08
CA LYS A 311 8.02 23.62 10.83
C LYS A 311 6.72 24.35 10.54
N VAL A 312 5.70 23.61 10.14
CA VAL A 312 4.41 24.17 9.73
C VAL A 312 3.34 23.63 10.64
N ALA A 313 2.99 24.44 11.65
CA ALA A 313 1.87 24.15 12.53
C ALA A 313 0.53 24.32 11.80
N TYR A 314 -0.42 23.45 12.09
CA TYR A 314 -1.79 23.45 11.59
C TYR A 314 -2.74 23.04 12.72
N GLU A 315 -3.67 23.92 13.08
CA GLU A 315 -4.67 23.63 14.12
C GLU A 315 -5.88 22.93 13.49
N SER A 316 -6.06 21.66 13.84
CA SER A 316 -7.09 20.83 13.23
C SER A 316 -8.37 20.78 14.06
N ALA A 317 -9.50 21.08 13.40
CA ALA A 317 -10.84 20.78 13.90
C ALA A 317 -11.28 19.33 13.57
N GLY A 318 -10.48 18.59 12.79
CA GLY A 318 -10.76 17.23 12.35
C GLY A 318 -11.94 17.10 11.38
N ARG A 319 -12.33 18.19 10.72
CA ARG A 319 -13.50 18.27 9.82
C ARG A 319 -13.12 18.72 8.40
N GLY A 320 -11.83 18.66 8.08
CA GLY A 320 -11.28 19.34 6.91
C GLY A 320 -11.22 20.85 7.14
N GLY A 321 -10.44 21.53 6.32
CA GLY A 321 -10.24 22.96 6.44
C GLY A 321 -9.44 23.53 5.29
N ALA A 322 -9.26 24.85 5.32
CA ALA A 322 -8.41 25.53 4.36
C ALA A 322 -6.96 25.07 4.54
N ALA A 323 -6.40 24.46 3.49
CA ALA A 323 -5.01 24.03 3.50
C ALA A 323 -4.05 25.21 3.70
N LYS A 324 -3.02 24.99 4.51
CA LYS A 324 -1.96 25.97 4.77
C LYS A 324 -0.79 25.72 3.83
N ARG A 325 -0.48 26.70 3.00
CA ARG A 325 0.68 26.65 2.10
C ARG A 325 1.95 27.14 2.82
N ALA A 326 3.05 26.43 2.64
CA ALA A 326 4.35 26.77 3.20
C ALA A 326 5.43 26.81 2.11
N VAL A 327 6.50 27.56 2.39
CA VAL A 327 7.66 27.69 1.51
C VAL A 327 8.95 27.67 2.34
N LEU A 328 9.90 26.84 1.93
CA LEU A 328 11.25 26.73 2.47
C LEU A 328 12.26 27.09 1.35
N PRO A 329 12.84 28.29 1.37
CA PRO A 329 13.98 28.63 0.54
C PRO A 329 15.20 27.81 0.96
N PHE A 330 15.98 27.30 0.01
CA PHE A 330 17.24 26.62 0.30
C PHE A 330 18.27 26.81 -0.81
N ARG A 331 19.55 26.72 -0.44
CA ARG A 331 20.66 26.67 -1.40
C ARG A 331 21.18 25.24 -1.48
N ALA A 332 21.24 24.68 -2.68
CA ALA A 332 21.72 23.31 -2.85
C ALA A 332 23.23 23.23 -2.56
N ALA A 333 23.62 22.31 -1.67
CA ALA A 333 25.02 22.09 -1.33
C ALA A 333 25.73 21.11 -2.30
N SER A 334 24.96 20.26 -2.99
CA SER A 334 25.48 19.22 -3.89
C SER A 334 24.58 19.07 -5.12
N VAL A 335 24.94 18.14 -6.01
CA VAL A 335 24.15 17.80 -7.22
C VAL A 335 22.86 17.01 -6.91
N ARG A 336 22.68 16.58 -5.65
CA ARG A 336 21.49 15.85 -5.18
C ARG A 336 21.05 16.41 -3.85
N THR A 337 19.82 16.90 -3.78
CA THR A 337 19.22 17.35 -2.52
C THR A 337 18.16 16.36 -2.10
N ARG A 338 18.19 15.98 -0.83
CA ARG A 338 17.15 15.15 -0.22
C ARG A 338 16.10 16.06 0.39
N VAL A 339 14.83 15.81 0.04
CA VAL A 339 13.66 16.43 0.66
C VAL A 339 12.97 15.40 1.54
N VAL A 340 12.59 15.79 2.74
CA VAL A 340 11.97 14.90 3.75
C VAL A 340 10.80 15.62 4.40
N PHE A 341 9.73 14.88 4.68
CA PHE A 341 8.57 15.33 5.43
C PHE A 341 8.22 14.32 6.51
N PHE A 342 7.93 14.78 7.72
CA PHE A 342 7.39 13.95 8.80
C PHE A 342 6.48 14.77 9.72
N SER A 343 5.63 14.08 10.48
CA SER A 343 4.83 14.73 11.53
C SER A 343 5.67 14.94 12.79
N SER A 344 5.59 16.10 13.44
CA SER A 344 6.27 16.29 14.73
C SER A 344 5.59 15.54 15.87
N PHE A 345 4.27 15.38 15.80
CA PHE A 345 3.44 14.93 16.90
C PHE A 345 2.80 13.59 16.61
N TYR A 346 2.65 12.81 17.68
CA TYR A 346 1.84 11.61 17.66
C TYR A 346 0.40 12.00 17.98
N SER A 347 -0.53 11.69 17.09
CA SER A 347 -1.93 12.08 17.21
C SER A 347 -2.85 10.90 16.97
N THR A 348 -3.98 10.89 17.66
CA THR A 348 -5.04 9.91 17.49
C THR A 348 -6.36 10.60 17.20
N ARG A 349 -7.27 9.89 16.51
CA ARG A 349 -8.62 10.40 16.24
C ARG A 349 -9.33 10.66 17.56
N SER A 350 -10.01 11.80 17.65
CA SER A 350 -10.67 12.21 18.90
C SER A 350 -11.92 11.38 19.24
N GLU A 351 -12.47 10.65 18.27
CA GLU A 351 -13.68 9.84 18.46
C GLU A 351 -13.39 8.52 19.18
N ASP A 352 -12.31 7.84 18.79
CA ASP A 352 -11.94 6.52 19.33
C ASP A 352 -10.65 6.54 20.18
N MET A 353 -9.97 7.68 20.24
CA MET A 353 -8.74 7.94 21.00
C MET A 353 -7.59 6.95 20.74
N SER A 354 -7.68 6.15 19.67
CA SER A 354 -6.80 5.00 19.43
C SER A 354 -6.32 4.90 17.99
N SER A 355 -7.15 5.26 17.01
CA SER A 355 -6.74 5.25 15.60
C SER A 355 -5.71 6.34 15.34
N LEU A 356 -4.60 5.99 14.72
CA LEU A 356 -3.53 6.93 14.37
C LEU A 356 -3.98 7.88 13.26
N CYS A 357 -3.63 9.15 13.42
CA CYS A 357 -3.94 10.19 12.47
C CYS A 357 -2.86 11.28 12.49
N GLY A 358 -2.88 12.18 11.51
CA GLY A 358 -1.98 13.31 11.53
C GLY A 358 -2.19 14.30 10.39
N PRO A 359 -1.20 15.17 10.13
CA PRO A 359 -1.32 16.16 9.09
C PRO A 359 -1.33 15.50 7.70
N VAL A 360 -2.14 16.07 6.81
CA VAL A 360 -2.16 15.74 5.39
C VAL A 360 -1.14 16.63 4.66
N LEU A 361 -0.30 16.00 3.83
CA LEU A 361 0.69 16.63 2.98
C LEU A 361 0.27 16.49 1.50
N ASP A 362 0.42 17.58 0.76
CA ASP A 362 0.09 17.65 -0.67
C ASP A 362 0.81 18.82 -1.37
N ASP A 363 0.65 18.95 -2.69
CA ASP A 363 1.13 20.03 -3.57
C ASP A 363 2.63 20.34 -3.41
N VAL A 364 3.45 19.29 -3.27
CA VAL A 364 4.89 19.43 -3.06
C VAL A 364 5.59 19.83 -4.36
N ALA A 365 6.30 20.95 -4.32
CA ALA A 365 7.08 21.42 -5.46
C ALA A 365 8.45 21.96 -5.05
N VAL A 366 9.46 21.66 -5.86
CA VAL A 366 10.76 22.33 -5.79
C VAL A 366 11.05 23.00 -7.11
N VAL A 367 11.26 24.31 -7.05
CA VAL A 367 11.57 25.14 -8.22
C VAL A 367 12.86 25.91 -8.00
N SER A 368 13.61 26.14 -9.08
CA SER A 368 14.80 26.99 -9.01
C SER A 368 14.40 28.46 -9.00
N VAL A 369 14.96 29.23 -8.08
CA VAL A 369 14.66 30.64 -7.92
C VAL A 369 15.81 31.46 -8.52
N ARG A 370 15.48 32.45 -9.36
CA ARG A 370 16.48 33.42 -9.82
C ARG A 370 16.83 34.35 -8.66
N ALA A 371 18.12 34.52 -8.39
CA ALA A 371 18.56 35.57 -7.47
C ALA A 371 18.06 36.93 -7.99
N ARG A 372 17.40 37.72 -7.15
CA ARG A 372 17.11 39.12 -7.48
C ARG A 372 18.45 39.81 -7.71
N ARG A 373 18.60 40.46 -8.88
CA ARG A 373 19.71 41.41 -9.09
C ARG A 373 19.61 42.48 -7.99
N PRO A 374 20.69 42.80 -7.28
CA PRO A 374 20.70 43.96 -6.39
C PRO A 374 20.26 45.18 -7.19
N ALA A 375 19.32 45.95 -6.66
CA ALA A 375 18.98 47.24 -7.26
C ALA A 375 20.26 48.06 -7.31
N VAL A 376 20.66 48.50 -8.50
CA VAL A 376 21.77 49.44 -8.66
C VAL A 376 21.33 50.71 -7.96
N VAL A 377 21.88 50.96 -6.77
CA VAL A 377 21.78 52.25 -6.11
C VAL A 377 22.53 53.22 -7.03
N LYS A 378 21.79 54.02 -7.81
CA LYS A 378 22.37 55.18 -8.47
C LYS A 378 22.85 56.11 -7.36
N ARG A 379 24.17 56.17 -7.14
CA ARG A 379 24.77 57.28 -6.41
C ARG A 379 24.59 58.51 -7.30
N GLY A 380 23.78 59.45 -6.83
CA GLY A 380 23.65 60.79 -7.40
C GLY A 380 24.86 61.64 -7.09
#